data_AF-A0A506PY43-F1
#
_entry.id   AF-A0A506PY43-F1
#
_cell.length_a   1.000
_cell.length_b   1.000
_cell.length_c   1.000
_cell.angle_alpha   90.00
_cell.angle_beta   90.00
_cell.angle_gamma   90.00
#
_symmetry.space_group_name_H-M   'P 1'
#
loop_
_entity.id
_entity.type
_entity.pdbx_description
1 polymer ?
#
loop_
_entity_poly.entity_id
_entity_poly.type
_entity_poly.pdbx_seq_one_letter_code
_entity_poly.pdbx_strand_id
1 'polypeptide(L)' 'MKKVFSVFLITLLSLISLYAIVDLVSSIYLVARYGSVNACSSGLLAGKALFIAACIAFVIMLNRLIRKKIH' A
#
# COMPACT_ATOMS: atom_id res chain seq x y z
N MET A 1 -10.37 -23.87 -3.69
CA MET A 1 -10.63 -22.91 -2.61
C MET A 1 -9.43 -22.01 -2.27
N LYS A 2 -8.30 -22.54 -1.73
CA LYS A 2 -7.16 -21.70 -1.25
C LYS A 2 -6.47 -20.84 -2.33
N LYS A 3 -6.37 -21.32 -3.58
CA LYS A 3 -5.76 -20.58 -4.71
C LYS A 3 -6.61 -19.38 -5.16
N VAL A 4 -7.93 -19.57 -5.27
CA VAL A 4 -8.87 -18.50 -5.66
C VAL A 4 -8.90 -17.39 -4.61
N PHE A 5 -8.90 -17.75 -3.32
CA PHE A 5 -8.83 -16.79 -2.23
C PHE A 5 -7.52 -15.98 -2.25
N SER A 6 -6.39 -16.65 -2.56
CA SER A 6 -5.10 -15.96 -2.68
C SER A 6 -5.05 -15.01 -3.88
N VAL A 7 -5.60 -15.40 -5.03
CA VAL A 7 -5.67 -14.53 -6.22
C VAL A 7 -6.57 -13.32 -5.93
N PHE A 8 -7.75 -13.55 -5.35
CA PHE A 8 -8.67 -12.49 -4.97
C PHE A 8 -8.03 -11.50 -3.99
N LEU A 9 -7.32 -12.00 -2.98
CA LEU A 9 -6.60 -11.16 -2.01
C LEU A 9 -5.51 -10.33 -2.66
N ILE A 10 -4.74 -10.90 -3.60
CA ILE A 10 -3.70 -10.18 -4.35
C ILE A 10 -4.33 -9.09 -5.23
N THR A 11 -5.45 -9.37 -5.89
CA THR A 11 -6.16 -8.37 -6.71
C THR A 11 -6.67 -7.22 -5.86
N LEU A 12 -7.32 -7.50 -4.73
CA LEU A 12 -7.77 -6.48 -3.78
C LEU A 12 -6.61 -5.64 -3.26
N LEU A 13 -5.51 -6.28 -2.87
CA LEU A 13 -4.31 -5.61 -2.36
C LEU A 13 -3.65 -4.74 -3.43
N SER A 14 -3.69 -5.16 -4.69
CA SER A 14 -3.21 -4.36 -5.81
C SER A 14 -4.06 -3.10 -6.03
N LEU A 15 -5.40 -3.22 -5.98
CA LEU A 15 -6.30 -2.05 -6.07
C LEU A 15 -6.08 -1.10 -4.90
N ILE A 16 -5.98 -1.62 -3.67
CA ILE A 16 -5.78 -0.78 -2.46
C ILE A 16 -4.44 -0.05 -2.52
N SER A 17 -3.39 -0.70 -3.02
CA SER A 17 -2.07 -0.08 -3.18
C SER A 17 -2.10 1.04 -4.21
N LEU A 18 -2.83 0.86 -5.31
CA LEU A 18 -2.94 1.86 -6.37
C LEU A 18 -3.73 3.09 -5.90
N TYR A 19 -4.83 2.86 -5.17
CA TYR A 19 -5.59 3.91 -4.49
C TYR A 19 -4.71 4.66 -3.48
N ALA A 20 -3.93 3.94 -2.66
CA ALA A 20 -3.06 4.55 -1.66
C ALA A 20 -1.98 5.47 -2.27
N ILE A 21 -1.46 5.15 -3.46
CA ILE A 21 -0.51 6.01 -4.18
C ILE A 21 -1.18 7.30 -4.64
N VAL A 22 -2.35 7.21 -5.28
CA VAL A 22 -3.11 8.39 -5.73
C VAL A 22 -3.48 9.28 -4.54
N ASP A 23 -3.88 8.66 -3.44
CA ASP A 23 -4.25 9.35 -2.20
C ASP A 23 -3.02 10.00 -1.52
N LEU A 24 -1.85 9.36 -1.55
CA LEU A 24 -0.58 9.96 -1.11
C LEU A 24 -0.24 11.21 -1.93
N VAL A 25 -0.31 11.13 -3.26
CA VAL A 25 0.00 12.26 -4.15
C VAL A 25 -1.00 13.40 -3.94
N SER A 26 -2.29 13.09 -3.81
CA SER A 26 -3.33 14.08 -3.52
C SER A 26 -3.10 14.74 -2.16
N SER A 27 -2.73 13.96 -1.15
CA SER A 27 -2.38 14.46 0.18
C SER A 27 -1.13 15.36 0.15
N ILE A 28 -0.09 14.98 -0.59
CA ILE A 28 1.11 15.82 -0.79
C ILE A 28 0.72 17.13 -1.47
N TYR A 29 -0.11 17.06 -2.51
CA TYR A 29 -0.55 18.21 -3.28
C TYR A 29 -1.38 19.20 -2.44
N LEU A 30 -2.31 18.69 -1.62
CA LEU A 30 -3.11 19.50 -0.71
C LEU A 30 -2.25 20.18 0.34
N VAL A 31 -1.29 19.46 0.93
CA VAL A 31 -0.36 20.03 1.90
C VAL A 31 0.53 21.09 1.25
N ALA A 32 1.05 20.84 0.05
CA ALA A 32 1.90 21.80 -0.66
C ALA A 32 1.14 23.05 -1.13
N ARG A 33 -0.15 22.92 -1.49
CA ARG A 33 -0.95 24.01 -2.06
C ARG A 33 -1.73 24.82 -1.01
N TYR A 34 -2.18 24.19 0.07
CA TYR A 34 -3.09 24.80 1.04
C TYR A 34 -2.62 24.71 2.50
N GLY A 35 -1.58 23.93 2.79
CA GLY A 35 -1.10 23.69 4.16
C GLY A 35 0.29 24.25 4.44
N SER A 36 0.55 24.58 5.71
CA SER A 36 1.93 24.57 6.22
C SER A 36 2.32 23.13 6.55
N VAL A 37 3.60 22.78 6.35
CA VAL A 37 4.13 21.45 6.66
C VAL A 37 4.15 21.26 8.17
N ASN A 38 3.00 20.94 8.74
CA ASN A 38 2.79 20.78 10.18
C ASN A 38 2.93 19.31 10.58
N ALA A 39 3.24 19.04 11.85
CA ALA A 39 3.50 17.68 12.36
C ALA A 39 2.36 16.67 12.08
N CYS A 40 1.11 17.13 12.05
CA CYS A 40 -0.03 16.29 11.68
C CYS A 40 -0.01 15.88 10.20
N SER A 41 0.38 16.78 9.29
CA SER A 41 0.43 16.51 7.86
C SER A 41 1.58 15.58 7.48
N SER A 42 2.74 15.73 8.12
CA SER A 42 3.88 14.83 7.94
C SER A 42 3.62 13.45 8.54
N GLY A 43 2.93 13.38 9.70
CA GLY A 43 2.44 12.11 10.26
C GLY A 43 1.46 11.39 9.32
N LEU A 44 0.56 12.13 8.66
CA LEU A 44 -0.39 11.57 7.70
C LEU A 44 0.33 11.02 6.45
N LEU A 45 1.31 11.75 5.90
CA LEU A 45 2.15 11.26 4.79
C LEU A 45 2.95 10.02 5.19
N ALA A 46 3.57 10.04 6.37
CA ALA A 46 4.37 8.93 6.88
C ALA A 46 3.51 7.67 7.08
N GLY A 47 2.29 7.81 7.60
CA GLY A 47 1.33 6.71 7.74
C GLY A 47 0.93 6.11 6.40
N LYS A 48 0.67 6.93 5.38
CA LYS A 48 0.36 6.47 4.03
C LYS A 48 1.55 5.78 3.36
N ALA A 49 2.77 6.32 3.53
CA ALA A 49 3.99 5.69 3.03
C ALA A 49 4.25 4.33 3.69
N LEU A 50 4.06 4.22 5.01
CA LEU A 50 4.21 2.98 5.75
C LEU A 50 3.17 1.94 5.31
N PHE A 51 1.93 2.35 5.05
CA PHE A 51 0.88 1.48 4.52
C PHE A 51 1.25 0.90 3.14
N ILE A 52 1.80 1.72 2.24
CA ILE A 52 2.29 1.26 0.93
C ILE A 52 3.43 0.24 1.10
N ALA A 53 4.40 0.53 1.97
CA ALA A 53 5.51 -0.38 2.26
C ALA A 53 5.02 -1.73 2.82
N ALA A 54 4.03 -1.71 3.72
CA ALA A 54 3.41 -2.92 4.26
C ALA A 54 2.69 -3.73 3.17
N CYS A 55 1.96 -3.06 2.27
CA CYS A 55 1.33 -3.67 1.10
C CYS A 55 2.35 -4.42 0.23
N ILE A 56 3.45 -3.77 -0.12
CA ILE A 56 4.53 -4.36 -0.94
C ILE A 56 5.16 -5.55 -0.23
N ALA A 57 5.48 -5.41 1.07
CA ALA A 57 6.04 -6.50 1.87
C ALA A 57 5.11 -7.71 1.91
N PHE A 58 3.80 -7.49 2.04
CA PHE A 58 2.81 -8.57 2.04
C PHE A 58 2.72 -9.28 0.70
N VAL A 59 2.75 -8.54 -0.42
CA VAL A 59 2.82 -9.13 -1.78
C VAL A 59 4.08 -9.98 -1.95
N ILE A 60 5.24 -9.48 -1.50
CA ILE A 60 6.50 -10.23 -1.56
C ILE A 60 6.42 -11.49 -0.71
N MET A 61 5.85 -11.41 0.50
CA MET A 61 5.68 -12.54 1.40
C MET A 61 4.80 -13.62 0.77
N LEU A 62 3.65 -13.25 0.21
CA LEU A 62 2.76 -14.16 -0.51
C LEU A 62 3.47 -14.83 -1.69
N ASN A 63 4.21 -14.06 -2.49
CA ASN A 63 5.00 -14.60 -3.60
C ASN A 63 6.08 -15.59 -3.14
N ARG A 64 6.76 -15.32 -2.01
CA ARG A 64 7.72 -16.25 -1.41
C ARG A 64 7.04 -17.53 -0.93
N LEU A 65 5.86 -17.41 -0.31
CA LEU A 65 5.11 -18.54 0.23
C LEU A 65 4.58 -19.45 -0.90
N ILE A 66 4.13 -18.87 -2.01
CA ILE A 66 3.73 -19.62 -3.21
C ILE A 66 4.94 -20.33 -3.84
N ARG A 67 6.08 -19.64 -3.99
CA ARG A 67 7.30 -20.25 -4.56
C ARG A 67 7.90 -21.36 -3.69
N LYS A 68 7.91 -21.19 -2.36
CA LYS A 68 8.36 -22.24 -1.42
C LYS A 68 7.49 -23.50 -1.43
N LYS A 69 6.26 -23.41 -1.93
CA LYS A 69 5.33 -24.55 -1.98
C LYS A 69 5.42 -25.35 -3.30
N ILE A 70 6.20 -24.85 -4.25
CA ILE A 70 6.42 -25.44 -5.58
C ILE A 70 7.74 -26.21 -5.63
N HIS A 71 8.62 -26.03 -4.64
CA HIS A 71 9.87 -26.77 -4.45
C HIS A 71 9.71 -27.72 -3.26
#